data_AF-A0A2V9QEG1-F1
#
_entry.id   AF-A0A2V9QEG1-F1
#
_cell.length_a   1.000
_cell.length_b   1.000
_cell.length_c   1.000
_cell.angle_alpha   90.00
_cell.angle_beta   90.00
_cell.angle_gamma   90.00
#
_symmetry.space_group_name_H-M   'P 1'
#
loop_
_entity.id
_entity.type
_entity.pdbx_description
1 polymer ?
#
loop_
_entity_poly.entity_id
_entity_poly.type
_entity_poly.pdbx_seq_one_letter_code
_entity_poly.pdbx_strand_id
1 'polypeptide(L)'
;MAKNANNDRPTCATAGQVLSDNRVIDVVSQPSGDLALAVYDGEKVEIVPKLTHEDITYIPRMPHPSVRAAMHFPSRIADQVQLQPVFMKMVQLFCTYVAMLEPAAFLSAACVIAGWVWECFEALPIVCLTGANLGAATRLFRLLSAVSRRALILGNITFQVPMELHPTLLILHSGLSQKQLTTLRACSQRGVYLPSARGELKAMDCAKAIYSEKDDLGRSWGDEAVCIGLLPQNSPVQLSDGALDAIADEFQPQLELFRLRRLYSRTKVHEGSCPADFAGSNFTRELWQLMRDEPEMPKLIQSIAEEQRESIAARRALDPLTAILESIWMPSHNESQITMTDLQQRVNTLLQSRGERVEFGTREIGWKAKGLDLARERSAQGKILRFSSEIRAHIHRLARQFGLTLQQVHGCADCAAMKKLAP
;
A
#
# COMPACT_ATOMS: atom_id res chain seq x y z
N MET A 1 -31.78 51.07 -20.00
CA MET A 1 -31.90 49.94 -19.05
C MET A 1 -30.82 48.93 -19.37
N ALA A 2 -29.67 49.02 -18.69
CA ALA A 2 -28.55 48.09 -18.87
C ALA A 2 -28.80 46.84 -18.02
N LYS A 3 -28.73 45.66 -18.65
CA LYS A 3 -28.71 44.37 -17.97
C LYS A 3 -27.38 44.26 -17.21
N ASN A 4 -27.43 44.13 -15.89
CA ASN A 4 -26.30 43.69 -15.08
C ASN A 4 -25.92 42.27 -15.52
N ALA A 5 -24.88 42.16 -16.35
CA ALA A 5 -24.19 40.90 -16.57
C ALA A 5 -23.45 40.57 -15.27
N ASN A 6 -23.97 39.62 -14.51
CA ASN A 6 -23.30 39.08 -13.34
C ASN A 6 -22.05 38.33 -13.83
N ASN A 7 -20.91 39.02 -13.79
CA ASN A 7 -19.62 38.56 -14.28
C ASN A 7 -18.98 37.64 -13.22
N ASP A 8 -19.74 36.66 -12.72
CA ASP A 8 -19.24 35.70 -11.74
C ASP A 8 -18.28 34.75 -12.44
N ARG A 9 -16.99 34.93 -12.15
CA ARG A 9 -15.92 34.04 -12.60
C ARG A 9 -16.25 32.59 -12.22
N PRO A 10 -15.92 31.61 -13.08
CA PRO A 10 -16.12 30.21 -12.76
C PRO A 10 -15.44 29.87 -11.43
N THR A 11 -16.19 29.23 -10.54
CA THR A 11 -15.68 28.80 -9.23
C THR A 11 -15.35 27.31 -9.26
N CYS A 12 -14.18 26.95 -8.75
CA CYS A 12 -13.70 25.58 -8.65
C CYS A 12 -13.49 25.21 -7.18
N ALA A 13 -14.28 24.27 -6.66
CA ALA A 13 -14.05 23.73 -5.33
C ALA A 13 -12.96 22.66 -5.40
N THR A 14 -11.90 22.81 -4.61
CA THR A 14 -10.72 21.95 -4.65
C THR A 14 -10.38 21.39 -3.28
N ALA A 15 -9.82 20.19 -3.25
CA ALA A 15 -9.23 19.57 -2.07
C ALA A 15 -7.69 19.58 -2.15
N GLY A 16 -7.14 20.47 -2.97
CA GLY A 16 -5.72 20.63 -3.22
C GLY A 16 -5.31 20.17 -4.62
N GLN A 17 -4.38 20.90 -5.22
CA GLN A 17 -3.85 20.64 -6.57
C GLN A 17 -2.58 21.47 -6.82
N VAL A 18 -1.83 21.09 -7.86
CA VAL A 18 -0.77 21.93 -8.42
C VAL A 18 -1.37 22.76 -9.57
N LEU A 19 -1.18 24.07 -9.54
CA LEU A 19 -1.65 25.02 -10.55
C LEU A 19 -0.70 25.05 -11.77
N SER A 20 -1.13 25.68 -12.87
CA SER A 20 -0.33 25.78 -14.10
C SER A 20 0.95 26.60 -13.91
N ASP A 21 0.97 27.52 -12.94
CA ASP A 21 2.14 28.31 -12.53
C ASP A 21 2.99 27.62 -11.46
N ASN A 22 2.81 26.31 -11.26
CA ASN A 22 3.44 25.45 -10.26
C ASN A 22 3.12 25.76 -8.80
N ARG A 23 2.30 26.79 -8.48
CA ARG A 23 1.86 26.98 -7.11
C ARG A 23 1.08 25.76 -6.64
N VAL A 24 1.33 25.36 -5.40
CA VAL A 24 0.62 24.25 -4.77
C VAL A 24 -0.43 24.83 -3.85
N ILE A 25 -1.67 24.38 -4.01
CA ILE A 25 -2.75 24.71 -3.09
C ILE A 25 -3.22 23.47 -2.35
N ASP A 26 -3.55 23.61 -1.08
CA ASP A 26 -4.20 22.56 -0.30
C ASP A 26 -5.15 23.13 0.77
N VAL A 27 -5.98 22.28 1.37
CA VAL A 27 -7.03 22.71 2.31
C VAL A 27 -6.58 22.59 3.76
N VAL A 28 -6.75 23.68 4.50
CA VAL A 28 -6.44 23.81 5.94
C VAL A 28 -7.66 24.29 6.73
N SER A 29 -7.69 24.03 8.03
CA SER A 29 -8.67 24.59 8.97
C SER A 29 -8.24 25.98 9.42
N GLN A 30 -9.20 26.88 9.60
CA GLN A 30 -9.02 28.14 10.32
C GLN A 30 -9.46 28.01 11.78
N PRO A 31 -8.97 28.88 12.68
CA PRO A 31 -9.44 28.94 14.07
C PRO A 31 -10.96 29.16 14.22
N SER A 32 -11.62 29.77 13.22
CA SER A 32 -13.09 29.92 13.20
C SER A 32 -13.84 28.60 13.00
N GLY A 33 -13.14 27.53 12.60
CA GLY A 33 -13.72 26.24 12.19
C GLY A 33 -13.90 26.10 10.68
N ASP A 34 -13.87 27.22 9.94
CA ASP A 34 -13.98 27.24 8.48
C ASP A 34 -12.76 26.63 7.79
N LEU A 35 -12.90 26.28 6.52
CA LEU A 35 -11.79 25.81 5.69
C LEU A 35 -11.24 26.97 4.85
N ALA A 36 -9.93 26.94 4.63
CA ALA A 36 -9.19 27.87 3.78
C ALA A 36 -8.20 27.12 2.88
N LEU A 37 -7.61 27.84 1.93
CA LEU A 37 -6.55 27.35 1.06
C LEU A 37 -5.20 27.81 1.59
N ALA A 38 -4.30 26.87 1.87
CA ALA A 38 -2.87 27.13 1.95
C ALA A 38 -2.31 27.18 0.52
N VAL A 39 -1.61 28.26 0.19
CA VAL A 39 -1.03 28.53 -1.14
C VAL A 39 0.47 28.63 -0.99
N TYR A 40 1.21 27.71 -1.58
CA TYR A 40 2.68 27.71 -1.58
C TYR A 40 3.21 28.10 -2.96
N ASP A 41 4.07 29.12 -2.98
CA ASP A 41 4.69 29.68 -4.19
C ASP A 41 6.14 29.23 -4.42
N GLY A 42 6.67 28.36 -3.54
CA GLY A 42 8.07 27.95 -3.56
C GLY A 42 8.91 28.63 -2.49
N GLU A 43 8.44 29.74 -1.91
CA GLU A 43 9.16 30.47 -0.85
C GLU A 43 8.35 30.49 0.44
N LYS A 44 7.08 30.88 0.37
CA LYS A 44 6.21 31.08 1.54
C LYS A 44 4.83 30.44 1.34
N VAL A 45 4.15 30.22 2.46
CA VAL A 45 2.76 29.74 2.46
C VAL A 45 1.84 30.86 2.90
N GLU A 46 0.83 31.16 2.08
CA GLU A 46 -0.24 32.10 2.41
C GLU A 46 -1.55 31.33 2.64
N ILE A 47 -2.31 31.69 3.69
CA ILE A 47 -3.62 31.08 3.96
C ILE A 47 -4.71 32.06 3.54
N VAL A 48 -5.49 31.70 2.52
CA VAL A 48 -6.55 32.55 1.94
C VAL A 48 -7.88 31.81 1.88
N PRO A 49 -9.03 32.49 2.06
CA PRO A 49 -10.34 31.85 1.95
C PRO A 49 -10.68 31.43 0.50
N LYS A 50 -10.11 32.13 -0.48
CA LYS A 50 -10.24 31.84 -1.92
C LYS A 50 -9.02 32.35 -2.68
N LEU A 51 -8.69 31.71 -3.79
CA LEU A 51 -7.58 32.09 -4.67
C LEU A 51 -8.11 32.32 -6.08
N THR A 52 -7.75 33.42 -6.73
CA THR A 52 -8.01 33.61 -8.17
C THR A 52 -6.75 33.29 -8.98
N HIS A 53 -6.89 32.42 -9.99
CA HIS A 53 -5.81 32.07 -10.91
C HIS A 53 -6.42 31.72 -12.28
N GLU A 54 -5.87 32.29 -13.36
CA GLU A 54 -6.34 32.11 -14.74
C GLU A 54 -7.87 32.22 -14.90
N ASP A 55 -8.45 33.30 -14.37
CA ASP A 55 -9.90 33.58 -14.34
C ASP A 55 -10.79 32.57 -13.59
N ILE A 56 -10.20 31.56 -12.95
CA ILE A 56 -10.90 30.62 -12.07
C ILE A 56 -10.73 31.05 -10.62
N THR A 57 -11.83 31.06 -9.86
CA THR A 57 -11.80 31.26 -8.41
C THR A 57 -11.80 29.91 -7.71
N TYR A 58 -10.68 29.53 -7.10
CA TYR A 58 -10.54 28.33 -6.29
C TYR A 58 -11.06 28.59 -4.87
N ILE A 59 -11.87 27.66 -4.38
CA ILE A 59 -12.37 27.65 -3.00
C ILE A 59 -12.13 26.28 -2.35
N PRO A 60 -12.01 26.20 -1.02
CA PRO A 60 -11.93 24.92 -0.32
C PRO A 60 -13.17 24.07 -0.58
N ARG A 61 -12.98 22.79 -0.90
CA ARG A 61 -14.07 21.83 -0.95
C ARG A 61 -14.58 21.56 0.46
N MET A 62 -15.83 21.95 0.71
CA MET A 62 -16.47 21.74 2.00
C MET A 62 -17.00 20.29 2.12
N PRO A 63 -16.47 19.48 3.04
CA PRO A 63 -17.03 18.17 3.35
C PRO A 63 -18.39 18.28 4.05
N HIS A 64 -19.16 17.20 4.01
CA HIS A 64 -20.33 17.07 4.89
C HIS A 64 -19.91 17.22 6.37
N PRO A 65 -20.72 17.84 7.27
CA PRO A 65 -20.34 18.08 8.66
C PRO A 65 -19.87 16.82 9.42
N SER A 66 -20.47 15.65 9.17
CA SER A 66 -20.02 14.39 9.79
C SER A 66 -18.64 13.93 9.30
N VAL A 67 -18.33 14.17 8.02
CA VAL A 67 -16.99 13.89 7.47
C VAL A 67 -15.98 14.88 8.05
N ARG A 68 -16.36 16.16 8.16
CA ARG A 68 -15.54 17.20 8.78
C ARG A 68 -15.16 16.84 10.21
N ALA A 69 -16.12 16.36 11.00
CA ALA A 69 -15.89 15.96 12.39
C ALA A 69 -15.04 14.68 12.53
N ALA A 70 -15.01 13.83 11.51
CA ALA A 70 -14.26 12.58 11.50
C ALA A 70 -12.84 12.69 10.89
N MET A 71 -12.48 13.85 10.33
CA MET A 71 -11.20 14.10 9.68
C MET A 71 -10.43 15.24 10.32
N HIS A 72 -9.12 15.07 10.47
CA HIS A 72 -8.22 16.17 10.78
C HIS A 72 -7.81 16.89 9.50
N PHE A 73 -7.84 18.23 9.57
CA PHE A 73 -7.26 19.12 8.57
C PHE A 73 -6.28 20.03 9.32
N PRO A 74 -5.06 20.24 8.80
CA PRO A 74 -4.05 21.07 9.46
C PRO A 74 -4.64 22.44 9.84
N SER A 75 -4.48 22.85 11.09
CA SER A 75 -4.99 24.14 11.61
C SER A 75 -4.03 25.30 11.36
N ARG A 76 -2.79 24.98 11.02
CA ARG A 76 -1.70 25.90 10.71
C ARG A 76 -0.69 25.20 9.81
N ILE A 77 0.26 25.97 9.32
CA ILE A 77 1.42 25.49 8.57
C ILE A 77 2.64 25.75 9.43
N ALA A 78 3.57 24.78 9.49
CA ALA A 78 4.84 25.01 10.19
C ALA A 78 5.70 26.03 9.44
N ASP A 79 6.55 26.78 10.13
CA ASP A 79 7.48 27.72 9.47
C ASP A 79 8.62 26.98 8.76
N GLN A 80 9.04 25.86 9.35
CA GLN A 80 10.11 25.01 8.84
C GLN A 80 9.79 23.54 9.11
N VAL A 81 10.35 22.66 8.28
CA VAL A 81 10.27 21.21 8.46
C VAL A 81 11.59 20.57 8.03
N GLN A 82 12.07 19.64 8.86
CA GLN A 82 13.11 18.69 8.53
C GLN A 82 12.48 17.30 8.60
N LEU A 83 12.62 16.49 7.55
CA LEU A 83 11.87 15.24 7.44
C LEU A 83 12.34 14.22 8.48
N GLN A 84 13.66 14.06 8.64
CA GLN A 84 14.22 13.03 9.53
C GLN A 84 13.75 13.18 10.99
N PRO A 85 13.78 14.36 11.65
CA PRO A 85 13.24 14.50 12.99
C PRO A 85 11.75 14.17 13.10
N VAL A 86 10.93 14.61 12.13
CA VAL A 86 9.49 14.29 12.10
C VAL A 86 9.27 12.80 11.96
N PHE A 87 10.03 12.15 11.08
CA PHE A 87 9.98 10.72 10.85
C PHE A 87 10.34 9.93 12.12
N MET A 88 11.47 10.24 12.76
CA MET A 88 11.90 9.55 13.98
C MET A 88 10.94 9.75 15.15
N LYS A 89 10.33 10.94 15.29
CA LYS A 89 9.30 11.16 16.29
C LYS A 89 8.04 10.32 16.02
N MET A 90 7.63 10.14 14.75
CA MET A 90 6.53 9.22 14.42
C MET A 90 6.86 7.78 14.78
N VAL A 91 8.08 7.32 14.50
CA VAL A 91 8.56 5.99 14.92
C VAL A 91 8.42 5.83 16.42
N GLN A 92 8.87 6.82 17.20
CA GLN A 92 8.75 6.81 18.66
C GLN A 92 7.28 6.74 19.11
N LEU A 93 6.37 7.48 18.48
CA LEU A 93 4.93 7.40 18.79
C LEU A 93 4.38 5.98 18.59
N PHE A 94 4.72 5.32 17.49
CA PHE A 94 4.28 3.95 17.23
C PHE A 94 4.85 2.96 18.25
N CYS A 95 6.13 3.09 18.60
CA CYS A 95 6.74 2.29 19.65
C CYS A 95 6.07 2.53 21.02
N THR A 96 5.79 3.78 21.39
CA THR A 96 5.23 4.13 22.70
C THR A 96 3.76 3.75 22.85
N TYR A 97 2.91 4.13 21.90
CA TYR A 97 1.46 3.95 22.05
C TYR A 97 0.97 2.62 21.49
N VAL A 98 1.68 2.01 20.55
CA VAL A 98 1.27 0.77 19.87
C VAL A 98 2.24 -0.38 20.17
N ALA A 99 3.26 -0.18 21.01
CA ALA A 99 4.23 -1.20 21.39
C ALA A 99 4.80 -1.94 20.15
N MET A 100 4.92 -1.22 19.04
CA MET A 100 5.50 -1.77 17.82
C MET A 100 6.98 -2.03 18.03
N LEU A 101 7.46 -3.11 17.43
CA LEU A 101 8.90 -3.28 17.23
C LEU A 101 9.39 -2.21 16.26
N GLU A 102 10.63 -1.77 16.44
CA GLU A 102 11.23 -0.68 15.68
C GLU A 102 11.09 -0.84 14.15
N PRO A 103 11.34 -2.02 13.55
CA PRO A 103 11.19 -2.19 12.10
C PRO A 103 9.75 -1.94 11.59
N ALA A 104 8.75 -2.45 12.30
CA ALA A 104 7.33 -2.22 12.01
C ALA A 104 6.93 -0.74 12.20
N ALA A 105 7.50 -0.06 13.19
CA ALA A 105 7.27 1.37 13.43
C ALA A 105 7.89 2.24 12.32
N PHE A 106 9.10 1.90 11.86
CA PHE A 106 9.74 2.52 10.70
C PHE A 106 8.90 2.41 9.44
N LEU A 107 8.44 1.20 9.14
CA LEU A 107 7.59 0.92 8.00
C LEU A 107 6.25 1.66 8.07
N SER A 108 5.66 1.74 9.26
CA SER A 108 4.43 2.52 9.51
C SER A 108 4.66 4.01 9.23
N ALA A 109 5.74 4.59 9.74
CA ALA A 109 6.10 5.99 9.50
C ALA A 109 6.36 6.26 8.01
N ALA A 110 7.02 5.35 7.31
CA ALA A 110 7.26 5.44 5.87
C ALA A 110 5.94 5.44 5.07
N CYS A 111 4.99 4.58 5.43
CA CYS A 111 3.67 4.55 4.80
C CYS A 111 2.88 5.84 5.05
N VAL A 112 2.98 6.43 6.24
CA VAL A 112 2.38 7.74 6.54
C VAL A 112 2.98 8.81 5.63
N ILE A 113 4.31 8.93 5.55
CA ILE A 113 4.96 9.91 4.68
C ILE A 113 4.56 9.72 3.21
N ALA A 114 4.55 8.47 2.72
CA ALA A 114 4.12 8.18 1.36
C ALA A 114 2.67 8.62 1.10
N GLY A 115 1.75 8.40 2.07
CA GLY A 115 0.37 8.85 1.96
C GLY A 115 0.18 10.37 1.92
N TRP A 116 1.08 11.13 2.57
CA TRP A 116 1.07 12.60 2.51
C TRP A 116 1.46 13.16 1.14
N VAL A 117 2.26 12.43 0.36
CA VAL A 117 2.70 12.84 -0.98
C VAL A 117 2.41 11.75 -2.00
N TRP A 118 1.23 11.16 -1.88
CA TRP A 118 0.80 10.00 -2.65
C TRP A 118 0.90 10.22 -4.16
N GLU A 119 0.77 11.47 -4.59
CA GLU A 119 0.89 11.83 -6.00
C GLU A 119 2.28 11.51 -6.55
N CYS A 120 3.33 11.47 -5.72
CA CYS A 120 4.71 11.15 -6.08
C CYS A 120 4.96 9.66 -6.32
N PHE A 121 3.97 8.80 -6.08
CA PHE A 121 4.05 7.35 -6.22
C PHE A 121 3.22 6.89 -7.43
N GLU A 122 3.68 5.87 -8.16
CA GLU A 122 2.89 5.20 -9.21
C GLU A 122 1.83 4.29 -8.60
N ALA A 123 2.21 3.60 -7.52
CA ALA A 123 1.35 2.71 -6.78
C ALA A 123 1.54 2.92 -5.27
N LEU A 124 0.43 3.15 -4.57
CA LEU A 124 0.48 3.37 -3.12
C LEU A 124 0.51 2.05 -2.36
N PRO A 125 1.36 1.93 -1.32
CA PRO A 125 1.42 0.73 -0.50
C PRO A 125 0.06 0.47 0.13
N ILE A 126 -0.35 -0.80 0.11
CA ILE A 126 -1.51 -1.26 0.87
C ILE A 126 -0.99 -1.77 2.20
N VAL A 127 -1.28 -1.05 3.28
CA VAL A 127 -0.89 -1.49 4.61
C VAL A 127 -1.89 -2.54 5.11
N CYS A 128 -1.40 -3.71 5.46
CA CYS A 128 -2.19 -4.83 5.96
C CYS A 128 -1.78 -5.13 7.40
N LEU A 129 -2.72 -4.99 8.34
CA LEU A 129 -2.48 -5.29 9.74
C LEU A 129 -2.85 -6.74 10.05
N THR A 130 -1.90 -7.49 10.64
CA THR A 130 -2.09 -8.89 11.04
C THR A 130 -1.77 -9.09 12.53
N GLY A 131 -2.19 -10.23 13.10
CA GLY A 131 -1.83 -10.63 14.47
C GLY A 131 -2.50 -9.86 15.63
N ALA A 132 -3.12 -8.71 15.35
CA ALA A 132 -3.78 -7.88 16.34
C ALA A 132 -5.19 -8.37 16.68
N ASN A 133 -5.59 -8.19 17.94
CA ASN A 133 -7.01 -8.06 18.26
C ASN A 133 -7.55 -6.70 17.77
N LEU A 134 -8.87 -6.59 17.63
CA LEU A 134 -9.53 -5.37 17.15
C LEU A 134 -9.14 -4.12 17.96
N GLY A 135 -8.89 -4.27 19.26
CA GLY A 135 -8.47 -3.18 20.14
C GLY A 135 -7.09 -2.60 19.78
N ALA A 136 -6.11 -3.45 19.48
CA ALA A 136 -4.78 -3.02 19.04
C ALA A 136 -4.82 -2.34 17.67
N ALA A 137 -5.60 -2.89 16.72
CA ALA A 137 -5.81 -2.28 15.42
C ALA A 137 -6.51 -0.92 15.50
N THR A 138 -7.57 -0.82 16.32
CA THR A 138 -8.29 0.43 16.57
C THR A 138 -7.37 1.50 17.16
N ARG A 139 -6.50 1.12 18.10
CA ARG A 139 -5.51 2.02 18.70
C ARG A 139 -4.52 2.55 17.67
N LEU A 140 -3.96 1.68 16.84
CA LEU A 140 -3.08 2.10 15.75
C LEU A 140 -3.82 3.04 14.80
N PHE A 141 -5.05 2.73 14.40
CA PHE A 141 -5.79 3.57 13.48
C PHE A 141 -6.15 4.94 14.05
N ARG A 142 -6.45 5.04 15.35
CA ARG A 142 -6.60 6.34 16.02
C ARG A 142 -5.30 7.13 16.01
N LEU A 143 -4.16 6.48 16.23
CA LEU A 143 -2.86 7.15 16.13
C LEU A 143 -2.56 7.59 14.68
N LEU A 144 -2.80 6.70 13.71
CA LEU A 144 -2.66 7.01 12.28
C LEU A 144 -3.59 8.15 11.85
N SER A 145 -4.78 8.29 12.44
CA SER A 145 -5.68 9.38 12.09
C SER A 145 -5.14 10.75 12.51
N ALA A 146 -4.33 10.81 13.57
CA ALA A 146 -3.67 12.04 14.00
C ALA A 146 -2.48 12.43 13.10
N VAL A 147 -1.77 11.46 12.51
CA VAL A 147 -0.55 11.72 11.72
C VAL A 147 -0.71 11.56 10.21
N SER A 148 -1.81 11.00 9.71
CA SER A 148 -2.05 10.81 8.27
C SER A 148 -2.85 11.96 7.67
N ARG A 149 -2.66 12.21 6.37
CA ARG A 149 -3.44 13.21 5.63
C ARG A 149 -4.90 12.77 5.52
N ARG A 150 -5.80 13.55 6.13
CA ARG A 150 -7.27 13.39 6.03
C ARG A 150 -7.73 11.96 6.25
N ALA A 151 -7.21 11.34 7.29
CA ALA A 151 -7.53 9.95 7.59
C ALA A 151 -9.01 9.80 7.96
N LEU A 152 -9.61 8.71 7.47
CA LEU A 152 -10.96 8.29 7.81
C LEU A 152 -10.95 6.85 8.31
N ILE A 153 -11.40 6.67 9.55
CA ILE A 153 -11.61 5.35 10.12
C ILE A 153 -12.98 4.83 9.70
N LEU A 154 -13.00 3.67 9.03
CA LEU A 154 -14.21 3.06 8.47
C LEU A 154 -14.42 1.67 9.07
N GLY A 155 -15.60 1.42 9.65
CA GLY A 155 -16.00 0.08 10.10
C GLY A 155 -16.54 -0.83 9.00
N ASN A 156 -16.79 -0.29 7.81
CA ASN A 156 -17.19 -1.04 6.63
C ASN A 156 -16.77 -0.30 5.36
N ILE A 157 -16.51 -1.05 4.27
CA ILE A 157 -16.21 -0.46 2.97
C ILE A 157 -17.49 -0.39 2.16
N THR A 158 -18.05 0.81 2.09
CA THR A 158 -18.86 1.22 0.94
C THR A 158 -18.01 2.17 0.11
N PHE A 159 -18.03 2.06 -1.22
CA PHE A 159 -17.30 3.00 -2.10
C PHE A 159 -18.00 4.37 -2.22
N GLN A 160 -18.76 4.76 -1.19
CA GLN A 160 -19.44 6.06 -1.05
C GLN A 160 -18.65 7.00 -0.13
N VAL A 161 -17.33 6.81 -0.05
CA VAL A 161 -16.41 7.67 0.70
C VAL A 161 -16.18 8.96 -0.10
N PRO A 162 -15.98 10.13 0.56
CA PRO A 162 -15.68 11.41 -0.12
C PRO A 162 -14.26 11.42 -0.72
N MET A 163 -14.07 10.66 -1.80
CA MET A 163 -12.78 10.50 -2.48
C MET A 163 -12.27 11.80 -3.10
N GLU A 164 -13.16 12.75 -3.38
CA GLU A 164 -12.81 14.11 -3.80
C GLU A 164 -11.97 14.87 -2.77
N LEU A 165 -11.87 14.39 -1.52
CA LEU A 165 -11.00 14.93 -0.49
C LEU A 165 -9.63 14.25 -0.44
N HIS A 166 -9.39 13.22 -1.26
CA HIS A 166 -8.19 12.39 -1.24
C HIS A 166 -7.83 11.87 0.17
N PRO A 167 -8.75 11.12 0.82
CA PRO A 167 -8.56 10.66 2.19
C PRO A 167 -7.54 9.52 2.30
N THR A 168 -6.95 9.35 3.48
CA THR A 168 -6.29 8.08 3.85
C THR A 168 -7.33 7.15 4.48
N LEU A 169 -7.58 5.98 3.89
CA LEU A 169 -8.62 5.06 4.37
C LEU A 169 -8.07 4.10 5.42
N LEU A 170 -8.62 4.12 6.63
CA LEU A 170 -8.25 3.25 7.74
C LEU A 170 -9.41 2.28 8.01
N ILE A 171 -9.35 1.08 7.43
CA ILE A 171 -10.49 0.18 7.32
C ILE A 171 -10.41 -0.93 8.38
N LEU A 172 -11.30 -0.86 9.38
CA LEU A 172 -11.52 -1.90 10.37
C LEU A 172 -12.59 -2.84 9.85
N HIS A 173 -12.21 -3.95 9.20
CA HIS A 173 -13.20 -4.86 8.63
C HIS A 173 -12.94 -6.32 9.00
N SER A 174 -13.90 -6.96 9.68
CA SER A 174 -13.87 -8.40 9.96
C SER A 174 -14.35 -9.21 8.75
N GLY A 175 -13.48 -9.33 7.73
CA GLY A 175 -13.69 -10.27 6.61
C GLY A 175 -14.18 -9.65 5.30
N LEU A 176 -13.25 -9.00 4.58
CA LEU A 176 -13.50 -8.49 3.24
C LEU A 176 -13.77 -9.63 2.25
N SER A 177 -14.75 -9.44 1.36
CA SER A 177 -14.97 -10.34 0.24
C SER A 177 -13.83 -10.23 -0.79
N GLN A 178 -13.59 -11.30 -1.57
CA GLN A 178 -12.58 -11.27 -2.64
C GLN A 178 -12.80 -10.13 -3.63
N LYS A 179 -14.06 -9.79 -3.93
CA LYS A 179 -14.40 -8.66 -4.80
C LYS A 179 -13.94 -7.34 -4.21
N GLN A 180 -14.19 -7.10 -2.92
CA GLN A 180 -13.70 -5.89 -2.23
C GLN A 180 -12.17 -5.83 -2.22
N LEU A 181 -11.50 -6.95 -1.94
CA LEU A 181 -10.03 -7.04 -1.97
C LEU A 181 -9.47 -6.67 -3.35
N THR A 182 -10.03 -7.23 -4.42
CA THR A 182 -9.61 -6.92 -5.80
C THR A 182 -9.86 -5.46 -6.15
N THR A 183 -11.01 -4.91 -5.77
CA THR A 183 -11.32 -3.50 -6.01
C THR A 183 -10.35 -2.58 -5.26
N LEU A 184 -10.11 -2.82 -3.98
CA LEU A 184 -9.16 -2.01 -3.20
C LEU A 184 -7.75 -2.08 -3.76
N ARG A 185 -7.31 -3.25 -4.26
CA ARG A 185 -6.03 -3.35 -4.97
C ARG A 185 -5.97 -2.49 -6.21
N ALA A 186 -7.01 -2.53 -7.04
CA ALA A 186 -7.10 -1.68 -8.22
C ALA A 186 -7.02 -0.20 -7.82
N CYS A 187 -7.66 0.19 -6.71
CA CYS A 187 -7.61 1.53 -6.14
C CYS A 187 -6.27 1.92 -5.49
N SER A 188 -5.23 1.08 -5.53
CA SER A 188 -3.85 1.49 -5.19
C SER A 188 -3.07 1.99 -6.39
N GLN A 189 -3.56 1.73 -7.59
CA GLN A 189 -2.92 2.12 -8.84
C GLN A 189 -3.44 3.49 -9.26
N ARG A 190 -2.52 4.40 -9.59
CA ARG A 190 -2.90 5.72 -10.08
C ARG A 190 -3.61 5.61 -11.43
N GLY A 191 -4.60 6.47 -11.64
CA GLY A 191 -5.34 6.52 -12.91
C GLY A 191 -6.37 5.40 -13.10
N VAL A 192 -6.63 4.60 -12.06
CA VAL A 192 -7.74 3.66 -12.05
C VAL A 192 -9.01 4.34 -11.58
N TYR A 193 -10.07 4.17 -12.37
CA TYR A 193 -11.40 4.71 -12.07
C TYR A 193 -12.39 3.57 -11.80
N LEU A 194 -13.28 3.78 -10.83
CA LEU A 194 -14.43 2.92 -10.63
C LEU A 194 -15.68 3.55 -11.25
N PRO A 195 -16.51 2.74 -11.93
CA PRO A 195 -17.81 3.21 -12.40
C PRO A 195 -18.72 3.50 -11.21
N SER A 196 -19.40 4.64 -11.28
CA SER A 196 -20.42 5.07 -10.34
C SER A 196 -21.78 5.17 -11.03
N ALA A 197 -22.80 5.61 -10.29
CA ALA A 197 -24.13 5.77 -10.84
C ALA A 197 -24.14 6.76 -12.01
N ARG A 198 -25.08 6.58 -12.95
CA ARG A 198 -25.34 7.52 -14.06
C ARG A 198 -24.15 7.76 -15.01
N GLY A 199 -23.25 6.79 -15.14
CA GLY A 199 -22.10 6.88 -16.06
C GLY A 199 -20.94 7.71 -15.54
N GLU A 200 -20.98 8.15 -14.28
CA GLU A 200 -19.87 8.84 -13.65
C GLU A 200 -18.70 7.88 -13.37
N LEU A 201 -17.48 8.39 -13.48
CA LEU A 201 -16.25 7.68 -13.11
C LEU A 201 -15.66 8.36 -11.88
N LYS A 202 -15.26 7.57 -10.88
CA LYS A 202 -14.62 8.06 -9.67
C LYS A 202 -13.18 7.59 -9.61
N ALA A 203 -12.25 8.54 -9.48
CA ALA A 203 -10.89 8.25 -9.08
C ALA A 203 -10.91 7.71 -7.64
N MET A 204 -10.18 6.64 -7.39
CA MET A 204 -10.20 5.94 -6.10
C MET A 204 -8.80 5.72 -5.52
N ASP A 205 -7.78 6.28 -6.17
CA ASP A 205 -6.40 6.26 -5.73
C ASP A 205 -6.26 6.97 -4.37
N CYS A 206 -5.88 6.18 -3.37
CA CYS A 206 -5.66 6.64 -2.01
C CYS A 206 -4.74 5.73 -1.22
N ALA A 207 -4.07 6.32 -0.24
CA ALA A 207 -3.39 5.57 0.80
C ALA A 207 -4.41 4.84 1.67
N LYS A 208 -4.10 3.60 2.07
CA LYS A 208 -5.03 2.79 2.85
C LYS A 208 -4.32 1.79 3.75
N ALA A 209 -4.87 1.66 4.95
CA ALA A 209 -4.51 0.63 5.90
C ALA A 209 -5.74 -0.21 6.21
N ILE A 210 -5.57 -1.53 6.24
CA ILE A 210 -6.65 -2.49 6.34
C ILE A 210 -6.33 -3.46 7.47
N TYR A 211 -7.23 -3.53 8.44
CA TYR A 211 -7.25 -4.57 9.44
C TYR A 211 -8.26 -5.64 9.04
N SER A 212 -7.89 -6.90 9.20
CA SER A 212 -8.85 -8.00 9.26
C SER A 212 -8.39 -9.05 10.26
N GLU A 213 -9.37 -9.61 10.96
CA GLU A 213 -9.18 -10.69 11.94
C GLU A 213 -8.71 -12.00 11.29
N LYS A 214 -8.96 -12.18 9.99
CA LYS A 214 -8.48 -13.35 9.25
C LYS A 214 -7.03 -13.15 8.83
N ASP A 215 -6.20 -14.14 9.13
CA ASP A 215 -4.75 -14.15 8.88
C ASP A 215 -4.37 -14.43 7.40
N ASP A 216 -5.34 -14.35 6.48
CA ASP A 216 -5.18 -14.60 5.05
C ASP A 216 -4.93 -13.32 4.22
N LEU A 217 -4.95 -12.15 4.86
CA LEU A 217 -4.79 -10.86 4.19
C LEU A 217 -3.47 -10.79 3.44
N GLY A 218 -2.34 -11.04 4.10
CA GLY A 218 -1.01 -10.85 3.48
C GLY A 218 -0.83 -11.66 2.19
N ARG A 219 -1.44 -12.85 2.11
CA ARG A 219 -1.42 -13.68 0.89
C ARG A 219 -2.38 -13.18 -0.16
N SER A 220 -3.53 -12.69 0.29
CA SER A 220 -4.51 -12.13 -0.61
C SER A 220 -3.89 -10.97 -1.36
N TRP A 221 -3.30 -9.98 -0.69
CA TRP A 221 -2.92 -8.68 -1.29
C TRP A 221 -1.69 -8.69 -2.24
N GLY A 222 -0.88 -9.73 -2.23
CA GLY A 222 0.30 -9.87 -3.11
C GLY A 222 1.55 -9.19 -2.55
N ASP A 223 2.62 -9.14 -3.36
CA ASP A 223 3.94 -8.69 -2.92
C ASP A 223 4.04 -7.17 -2.68
N GLU A 224 3.15 -6.39 -3.29
CA GLU A 224 3.07 -4.92 -3.12
C GLU A 224 2.41 -4.51 -1.79
N ALA A 225 1.91 -5.48 -1.01
CA ALA A 225 1.30 -5.21 0.28
C ALA A 225 2.34 -5.12 1.39
N VAL A 226 2.23 -4.05 2.17
CA VAL A 226 3.06 -3.81 3.35
C VAL A 226 2.36 -4.45 4.55
N CYS A 227 2.86 -5.61 4.98
CA CYS A 227 2.28 -6.34 6.11
C CYS A 227 2.92 -5.89 7.42
N ILE A 228 2.10 -5.44 8.37
CA ILE A 228 2.53 -4.98 9.69
C ILE A 228 1.88 -5.87 10.75
N GLY A 229 2.71 -6.67 11.41
CA GLY A 229 2.29 -7.51 12.53
C GLY A 229 2.13 -6.68 13.80
N LEU A 230 0.97 -6.76 14.43
CA LEU A 230 0.72 -6.13 15.73
C LEU A 230 0.77 -7.18 16.83
N LEU A 231 1.54 -6.87 17.88
CA LEU A 231 1.66 -7.75 19.04
C LEU A 231 0.50 -7.54 20.01
N PRO A 232 0.00 -8.60 20.68
CA PRO A 232 -0.93 -8.46 21.79
C PRO A 232 -0.33 -7.60 22.90
N GLN A 233 -1.10 -6.65 23.43
CA GLN A 233 -0.68 -5.80 24.55
C GLN A 233 -1.52 -6.09 25.78
N ASN A 234 -0.85 -6.41 26.90
CA ASN A 234 -1.52 -6.69 28.18
C ASN A 234 -1.88 -5.39 28.95
N SER A 235 -1.11 -4.31 28.76
CA SER A 235 -1.31 -3.01 29.42
C SER A 235 -0.90 -1.86 28.51
N PRO A 236 -1.73 -1.50 27.52
CA PRO A 236 -1.38 -0.44 26.57
C PRO A 236 -1.37 0.94 27.24
N VAL A 237 -0.42 1.80 26.85
CA VAL A 237 -0.42 3.23 27.23
C VAL A 237 -1.73 3.86 26.80
N GLN A 238 -2.40 4.63 27.66
CA GLN A 238 -3.67 5.26 27.30
C GLN A 238 -3.47 6.31 26.20
N LEU A 239 -4.28 6.20 25.14
CA LEU A 239 -4.34 7.17 24.04
C LEU A 239 -5.70 7.88 24.13
N SER A 240 -5.72 9.01 24.84
CA SER A 240 -6.90 9.86 25.00
C SER A 240 -7.13 10.74 23.77
N ASP A 241 -8.34 11.29 23.61
CA ASP A 241 -8.64 12.22 22.52
C ASP A 241 -7.77 13.48 22.60
N GLY A 242 -7.56 14.03 23.80
CA GLY A 242 -6.65 15.18 23.98
C GLY A 242 -5.19 14.88 23.62
N ALA A 243 -4.72 13.64 23.80
CA ALA A 243 -3.39 13.24 23.34
C ALA A 243 -3.34 13.12 21.80
N LEU A 244 -4.41 12.61 21.17
CA LEU A 244 -4.53 12.56 19.71
C LEU A 244 -4.55 13.95 19.10
N ASP A 245 -5.30 14.88 19.68
CA ASP A 245 -5.36 16.27 19.24
C ASP A 245 -3.99 16.94 19.37
N ALA A 246 -3.28 16.74 20.48
CA ALA A 246 -1.92 17.27 20.66
C ALA A 246 -0.93 16.69 19.64
N ILE A 247 -1.02 15.40 19.34
CA ILE A 247 -0.22 14.75 18.29
C ILE A 247 -0.58 15.36 16.93
N ALA A 248 -1.86 15.50 16.60
CA ALA A 248 -2.29 16.08 15.33
C ALA A 248 -1.77 17.53 15.18
N ASP A 249 -1.88 18.34 16.23
CA ASP A 249 -1.41 19.73 16.26
C ASP A 249 0.12 19.86 16.12
N GLU A 250 0.89 18.85 16.56
CA GLU A 250 2.33 18.79 16.33
C GLU A 250 2.66 18.37 14.89
N PHE A 251 2.07 17.28 14.40
CA PHE A 251 2.50 16.63 13.15
C PHE A 251 1.85 17.21 11.90
N GLN A 252 0.55 17.49 11.91
CA GLN A 252 -0.20 17.92 10.72
C GLN A 252 0.41 19.18 10.07
N PRO A 253 0.82 20.24 10.80
CA PRO A 253 1.42 21.42 10.19
C PRO A 253 2.76 21.16 9.50
N GLN A 254 3.57 20.28 10.08
CA GLN A 254 4.90 19.93 9.53
C GLN A 254 4.76 19.06 8.28
N LEU A 255 3.86 18.07 8.33
CA LEU A 255 3.60 17.18 7.20
C LEU A 255 2.90 17.89 6.04
N GLU A 256 2.05 18.88 6.32
CA GLU A 256 1.45 19.75 5.32
C GLU A 256 2.52 20.62 4.63
N LEU A 257 3.41 21.28 5.38
CA LEU A 257 4.53 22.02 4.78
C LEU A 257 5.43 21.10 3.94
N PHE A 258 5.75 19.90 4.44
CA PHE A 258 6.52 18.91 3.69
C PHE A 258 5.84 18.56 2.37
N ARG A 259 4.53 18.31 2.39
CA ARG A 259 3.74 18.01 1.19
C ARG A 259 3.78 19.16 0.19
N LEU A 260 3.52 20.39 0.61
CA LEU A 260 3.55 21.56 -0.25
C LEU A 260 4.92 21.71 -0.95
N ARG A 261 6.01 21.58 -0.19
CA ARG A 261 7.39 21.64 -0.71
C ARG A 261 7.70 20.54 -1.72
N ARG A 262 7.27 19.30 -1.43
CA ARG A 262 7.53 18.15 -2.30
C ARG A 262 6.73 18.22 -3.59
N LEU A 263 5.45 18.61 -3.54
CA LEU A 263 4.64 18.78 -4.74
C LEU A 263 5.16 19.93 -5.63
N TYR A 264 5.61 21.03 -5.03
CA TYR A 264 6.24 22.13 -5.76
C TYR A 264 7.52 21.67 -6.47
N SER A 265 8.37 20.93 -5.74
CA SER A 265 9.65 20.43 -6.26
C SER A 265 9.50 19.32 -7.28
N ARG A 266 8.40 18.57 -7.28
CA ARG A 266 8.14 17.48 -8.23
C ARG A 266 8.11 17.93 -9.69
N THR A 267 7.76 19.19 -9.94
CA THR A 267 7.82 19.79 -11.28
C THR A 267 9.26 19.86 -11.83
N LYS A 268 10.26 19.75 -10.94
CA LYS A 268 11.68 19.69 -11.26
C LYS A 268 12.07 18.21 -11.33
N VAL A 269 12.17 17.68 -12.54
CA VAL A 269 12.56 16.29 -12.82
C VAL A 269 13.89 15.99 -12.13
N HIS A 270 13.89 15.08 -11.16
CA HIS A 270 15.12 14.54 -10.59
C HIS A 270 15.30 13.10 -11.08
N GLU A 271 16.02 12.95 -12.20
CA GLU A 271 16.53 11.67 -12.64
C GLU A 271 17.61 11.20 -11.66
N GLY A 272 17.40 10.05 -11.04
CA GLY A 272 18.39 9.39 -10.21
C GLY A 272 18.31 7.89 -10.37
N SER A 273 19.45 7.25 -10.58
CA SER A 273 19.53 5.79 -10.54
C SER A 273 19.23 5.31 -9.12
N CYS A 274 18.20 4.48 -8.97
CA CYS A 274 17.95 3.78 -7.72
C CYS A 274 18.89 2.57 -7.61
N PRO A 275 19.48 2.28 -6.43
CA PRO A 275 20.31 1.10 -6.25
C PRO A 275 19.53 -0.21 -6.50
N ALA A 276 20.22 -1.24 -7.00
CA ALA A 276 19.63 -2.52 -7.35
C ALA A 276 18.93 -3.21 -6.15
N ASP A 277 19.38 -2.94 -4.93
CA ASP A 277 18.80 -3.50 -3.70
C ASP A 277 17.33 -3.10 -3.49
N PHE A 278 16.88 -2.01 -4.11
CA PHE A 278 15.50 -1.53 -4.06
C PHE A 278 14.64 -2.02 -5.23
N ALA A 279 15.19 -2.79 -6.17
CA ALA A 279 14.46 -3.27 -7.34
C ALA A 279 13.33 -4.27 -7.02
N GLY A 280 13.33 -4.85 -5.81
CA GLY A 280 12.37 -5.87 -5.38
C GLY A 280 10.99 -5.35 -4.98
N SER A 281 10.82 -4.05 -4.74
CA SER A 281 9.52 -3.43 -4.40
C SER A 281 9.42 -2.03 -4.98
N ASN A 282 8.33 -1.74 -5.70
CA ASN A 282 8.10 -0.40 -6.25
C ASN A 282 8.01 0.65 -5.13
N PHE A 283 7.38 0.28 -4.00
CA PHE A 283 7.26 1.15 -2.84
C PHE A 283 8.61 1.59 -2.27
N THR A 284 9.55 0.66 -2.05
CA THR A 284 10.85 1.00 -1.44
C THR A 284 11.73 1.80 -2.39
N ARG A 285 11.64 1.54 -3.70
CA ARG A 285 12.27 2.36 -4.74
C ARG A 285 11.76 3.81 -4.72
N GLU A 286 10.44 3.99 -4.69
CA GLU A 286 9.83 5.33 -4.68
C GLU A 286 10.09 6.07 -3.36
N LEU A 287 10.07 5.35 -2.24
CA LEU A 287 10.45 5.90 -0.94
C LEU A 287 11.92 6.36 -0.93
N TRP A 288 12.82 5.58 -1.52
CA TRP A 288 14.22 5.98 -1.69
C TRP A 288 14.34 7.27 -2.51
N GLN A 289 13.63 7.37 -3.64
CA GLN A 289 13.64 8.59 -4.45
C GLN A 289 13.10 9.81 -3.70
N LEU A 290 12.09 9.62 -2.84
CA LEU A 290 11.52 10.69 -2.04
C LEU A 290 12.50 11.24 -0.99
N MET A 291 13.38 10.39 -0.45
CA MET A 291 14.15 10.66 0.76
C MET A 291 15.68 10.58 0.57
N ARG A 292 16.17 10.32 -0.66
CA ARG A 292 17.60 10.15 -0.98
C ARG A 292 18.51 11.30 -0.55
N ASP A 293 17.98 12.52 -0.53
CA ASP A 293 18.74 13.73 -0.20
C ASP A 293 18.62 14.11 1.29
N GLU A 294 17.83 13.35 2.06
CA GLU A 294 17.71 13.54 3.51
C GLU A 294 18.83 12.78 4.23
N PRO A 295 19.51 13.40 5.21
CA PRO A 295 20.54 12.72 5.99
C PRO A 295 20.03 11.43 6.62
N GLU A 296 20.85 10.38 6.58
CA GLU A 296 20.63 9.07 7.24
C GLU A 296 19.41 8.25 6.74
N MET A 297 18.44 8.87 6.08
CA MET A 297 17.25 8.22 5.53
C MET A 297 17.56 7.10 4.52
N PRO A 298 18.55 7.21 3.61
CA PRO A 298 18.88 6.12 2.69
C PRO A 298 19.23 4.79 3.39
N LYS A 299 19.92 4.87 4.54
CA LYS A 299 20.27 3.67 5.33
C LYS A 299 19.03 3.06 5.99
N LEU A 300 18.15 3.90 6.53
CA LEU A 300 16.89 3.43 7.13
C LEU A 300 15.99 2.76 6.09
N ILE A 301 15.90 3.33 4.88
CA ILE A 301 15.09 2.77 3.78
C ILE A 301 15.68 1.44 3.31
N GLN A 302 17.01 1.28 3.33
CA GLN A 302 17.64 -0.01 3.05
C GLN A 302 17.19 -1.08 4.05
N SER A 303 17.18 -0.79 5.34
CA SER A 303 16.68 -1.71 6.37
C SER A 303 15.20 -2.06 6.16
N ILE A 304 14.37 -1.07 5.81
CA ILE A 304 12.94 -1.29 5.47
C ILE A 304 12.81 -2.23 4.26
N ALA A 305 13.64 -2.03 3.24
CA ALA A 305 13.59 -2.84 2.02
C ALA A 305 14.00 -4.30 2.28
N GLU A 306 14.96 -4.53 3.16
CA GLU A 306 15.40 -5.86 3.54
C GLU A 306 14.32 -6.61 4.34
N GLU A 307 13.71 -5.95 5.33
CA GLU A 307 12.58 -6.52 6.09
C GLU A 307 11.38 -6.84 5.19
N GLN A 308 11.04 -5.95 4.26
CA GLN A 308 9.98 -6.22 3.28
C GLN A 308 10.29 -7.44 2.42
N ARG A 309 11.54 -7.57 1.96
CA ARG A 309 11.98 -8.71 1.15
C ARG A 309 11.87 -10.02 1.92
N GLU A 310 12.30 -10.05 3.18
CA GLU A 310 12.18 -11.21 4.06
C GLU A 310 10.70 -11.57 4.30
N SER A 311 9.85 -10.57 4.57
CA SER A 311 8.42 -10.75 4.75
C SER A 311 7.75 -11.33 3.49
N ILE A 312 8.07 -10.80 2.30
CA ILE A 312 7.60 -11.31 1.02
C ILE A 312 8.05 -12.75 0.81
N ALA A 313 9.33 -13.04 1.06
CA ALA A 313 9.89 -14.39 0.91
C ALA A 313 9.17 -15.39 1.84
N ALA A 314 8.94 -15.02 3.11
CA ALA A 314 8.21 -15.85 4.07
C ALA A 314 6.77 -16.12 3.61
N ARG A 315 6.06 -15.11 3.08
CA ARG A 315 4.70 -15.29 2.53
C ARG A 315 4.69 -16.21 1.31
N ARG A 316 5.62 -16.00 0.37
CA ARG A 316 5.75 -16.83 -0.84
C ARG A 316 6.09 -18.28 -0.51
N ALA A 317 6.87 -18.53 0.55
CA ALA A 317 7.19 -19.87 1.02
C ALA A 317 5.93 -20.65 1.47
N LEU A 318 4.88 -19.96 1.91
CA LEU A 318 3.59 -20.54 2.30
C LEU A 318 2.53 -20.48 1.18
N ASP A 319 2.87 -19.99 0.00
CA ASP A 319 1.93 -19.95 -1.12
C ASP A 319 1.75 -21.35 -1.73
N PRO A 320 0.51 -21.89 -1.81
CA PRO A 320 0.27 -23.16 -2.47
C PRO A 320 0.70 -23.20 -3.94
N LEU A 321 0.74 -22.07 -4.67
CA LEU A 321 1.27 -22.06 -6.05
C LEU A 321 2.77 -22.31 -6.08
N THR A 322 3.53 -21.62 -5.22
CA THR A 322 4.96 -21.88 -5.00
C THR A 322 5.19 -23.33 -4.58
N ALA A 323 4.43 -23.84 -3.60
CA ALA A 323 4.57 -25.21 -3.14
C ALA A 323 4.23 -26.25 -4.22
N ILE A 324 3.28 -25.98 -5.11
CA ILE A 324 3.00 -26.84 -6.29
C ILE A 324 4.23 -26.93 -7.18
N LEU A 325 4.84 -25.79 -7.54
CA LEU A 325 6.02 -25.74 -8.40
C LEU A 325 7.21 -26.47 -7.79
N GLU A 326 7.46 -26.27 -6.51
CA GLU A 326 8.51 -26.98 -5.77
C GLU A 326 8.24 -28.50 -5.72
N SER A 327 6.99 -28.88 -5.46
CA SER A 327 6.59 -30.29 -5.32
C SER A 327 6.70 -31.08 -6.63
N ILE A 328 6.50 -30.42 -7.78
CA ILE A 328 6.64 -31.04 -9.10
C ILE A 328 8.04 -30.88 -9.71
N TRP A 329 8.92 -30.08 -9.10
CA TRP A 329 10.23 -29.78 -9.68
C TRP A 329 11.05 -31.04 -9.94
N MET A 330 11.33 -31.84 -8.92
CA MET A 330 12.09 -33.08 -9.07
C MET A 330 11.33 -34.15 -9.88
N PRO A 331 10.03 -34.42 -9.64
CA PRO A 331 9.25 -35.33 -10.47
C PRO A 331 9.24 -34.97 -11.96
N SER A 332 9.21 -33.67 -12.31
CA SER A 332 9.20 -33.26 -13.70
C SER A 332 10.44 -33.69 -14.49
N HIS A 333 11.56 -33.92 -13.79
CA HIS A 333 12.80 -34.39 -14.39
C HIS A 333 12.94 -35.92 -14.38
N ASN A 334 12.42 -36.57 -13.35
CA ASN A 334 12.65 -38.00 -13.10
C ASN A 334 11.50 -38.90 -13.54
N GLU A 335 10.31 -38.34 -13.69
CA GLU A 335 9.07 -39.06 -13.93
C GLU A 335 8.39 -38.56 -15.21
N SER A 336 7.48 -39.37 -15.76
CA SER A 336 6.67 -39.00 -16.93
C SER A 336 5.35 -38.34 -16.55
N GLN A 337 4.88 -38.57 -15.34
CA GLN A 337 3.61 -38.05 -14.82
C GLN A 337 3.58 -38.08 -13.30
N ILE A 338 2.67 -37.30 -12.71
CA ILE A 338 2.34 -37.36 -11.28
C ILE A 338 0.82 -37.38 -11.11
N THR A 339 0.30 -38.14 -10.13
CA THR A 339 -1.13 -38.11 -9.82
C THR A 339 -1.49 -36.86 -9.02
N MET A 340 -2.73 -36.39 -9.14
CA MET A 340 -3.17 -35.23 -8.35
C MET A 340 -3.16 -35.52 -6.84
N THR A 341 -3.37 -36.77 -6.45
CA THR A 341 -3.32 -37.20 -5.04
C THR A 341 -1.89 -37.09 -4.51
N ASP A 342 -0.91 -37.63 -5.25
CA ASP A 342 0.51 -37.54 -4.86
C ASP A 342 0.99 -36.08 -4.81
N LEU A 343 0.57 -35.27 -5.79
CA LEU A 343 0.87 -33.84 -5.80
C LEU A 343 0.28 -33.14 -4.58
N GLN A 344 -0.98 -33.40 -4.25
CA GLN A 344 -1.61 -32.80 -3.07
C GLN A 344 -0.91 -33.23 -1.77
N GLN A 345 -0.54 -34.50 -1.63
CA GLN A 345 0.20 -34.96 -0.46
C GLN A 345 1.53 -34.24 -0.33
N ARG A 346 2.32 -34.14 -1.41
CA ARG A 346 3.60 -33.41 -1.42
C ARG A 346 3.43 -31.94 -1.05
N VAL A 347 2.44 -31.26 -1.62
CA VAL A 347 2.16 -29.85 -1.33
C VAL A 347 1.80 -29.65 0.13
N ASN A 348 0.87 -30.46 0.68
CA ASN A 348 0.48 -30.34 2.08
C ASN A 348 1.66 -30.67 3.02
N THR A 349 2.46 -31.69 2.72
CA THR A 349 3.66 -32.00 3.52
C THR A 349 4.65 -30.85 3.52
N LEU A 350 4.93 -30.25 2.36
CA LEU A 350 5.84 -29.10 2.25
C LEU A 350 5.31 -27.89 3.03
N LEU A 351 4.04 -27.54 2.84
CA LEU A 351 3.42 -26.42 3.54
C LEU A 351 3.38 -26.64 5.05
N GLN A 352 3.01 -27.84 5.51
CA GLN A 352 3.02 -28.20 6.93
C GLN A 352 4.42 -28.09 7.54
N SER A 353 5.47 -28.53 6.83
CA SER A 353 6.85 -28.36 7.31
C SER A 353 7.28 -26.89 7.45
N ARG A 354 6.59 -25.97 6.77
CA ARG A 354 6.80 -24.52 6.85
C ARG A 354 5.87 -23.84 7.86
N GLY A 355 5.05 -24.62 8.59
CA GLY A 355 4.14 -24.11 9.62
C GLY A 355 2.73 -23.76 9.11
N GLU A 356 2.40 -24.08 7.85
CA GLU A 356 1.03 -23.99 7.38
C GLU A 356 0.12 -24.97 8.13
N ARG A 357 -1.06 -24.49 8.54
CA ARG A 357 -2.07 -25.27 9.24
C ARG A 357 -3.25 -25.65 8.34
N VAL A 358 -3.42 -24.94 7.23
CA VAL A 358 -4.46 -25.22 6.24
C VAL A 358 -4.07 -26.43 5.41
N GLU A 359 -4.92 -27.46 5.42
CA GLU A 359 -4.77 -28.61 4.56
C GLU A 359 -5.59 -28.43 3.27
N PHE A 360 -4.93 -28.55 2.12
CA PHE A 360 -5.59 -28.40 0.82
C PHE A 360 -6.09 -29.74 0.30
N GLY A 361 -7.34 -29.75 -0.19
CA GLY A 361 -7.90 -30.94 -0.84
C GLY A 361 -7.40 -31.12 -2.27
N THR A 362 -7.40 -32.37 -2.77
CA THR A 362 -6.94 -32.72 -4.13
C THR A 362 -7.63 -31.92 -5.23
N ARG A 363 -8.93 -31.63 -5.07
CA ARG A 363 -9.70 -30.81 -6.00
C ARG A 363 -9.16 -29.38 -6.06
N GLU A 364 -8.84 -28.79 -4.92
CA GLU A 364 -8.35 -27.41 -4.83
C GLU A 364 -6.95 -27.28 -5.43
N ILE A 365 -6.02 -28.17 -5.06
CA ILE A 365 -4.69 -28.24 -5.69
C ILE A 365 -4.81 -28.42 -7.21
N GLY A 366 -5.75 -29.24 -7.66
CA GLY A 366 -6.04 -29.38 -9.08
C GLY A 366 -6.51 -28.09 -9.75
N TRP A 367 -7.33 -27.27 -9.10
CA TRP A 367 -7.74 -25.96 -9.63
C TRP A 367 -6.57 -24.98 -9.67
N LYS A 368 -5.76 -24.93 -8.61
CA LYS A 368 -4.56 -24.10 -8.55
C LYS A 368 -3.54 -24.48 -9.63
N ALA A 369 -3.26 -25.76 -9.83
CA ALA A 369 -2.40 -26.25 -10.91
C ALA A 369 -2.94 -25.86 -12.30
N LYS A 370 -4.25 -25.96 -12.53
CA LYS A 370 -4.86 -25.48 -13.79
C LYS A 370 -4.67 -23.96 -13.98
N GLY A 371 -4.69 -23.19 -12.90
CA GLY A 371 -4.42 -21.75 -12.94
C GLY A 371 -2.98 -21.40 -13.35
N LEU A 372 -2.04 -22.33 -13.14
CA LEU A 372 -0.66 -22.26 -13.63
C LEU A 372 -0.50 -22.82 -15.05
N ASP A 373 -1.60 -23.02 -15.78
CA ASP A 373 -1.62 -23.66 -17.10
C ASP A 373 -0.98 -25.07 -17.15
N LEU A 374 -0.95 -25.76 -16.00
CA LEU A 374 -0.52 -27.14 -15.90
C LEU A 374 -1.70 -28.05 -16.27
N ALA A 375 -1.78 -28.40 -17.55
CA ALA A 375 -2.84 -29.24 -18.10
C ALA A 375 -2.93 -30.60 -17.39
N ARG A 376 -4.15 -31.02 -17.06
CA ARG A 376 -4.42 -32.27 -16.36
C ARG A 376 -5.19 -33.22 -17.25
N GLU A 377 -4.74 -34.46 -17.33
CA GLU A 377 -5.37 -35.53 -18.10
C GLU A 377 -6.13 -36.49 -17.17
N ARG A 378 -7.12 -37.19 -17.71
CA ARG A 378 -7.80 -38.29 -17.01
C ARG A 378 -7.10 -39.60 -17.39
N SER A 379 -6.75 -40.39 -16.39
CA SER A 379 -6.18 -41.73 -16.54
C SER A 379 -6.97 -42.74 -15.71
N ALA A 380 -6.62 -44.03 -15.82
CA ALA A 380 -7.19 -45.10 -15.00
C ALA A 380 -6.93 -44.91 -13.50
N GLN A 381 -5.88 -44.15 -13.14
CA GLN A 381 -5.48 -43.86 -11.76
C GLN A 381 -6.06 -42.52 -11.24
N GLY A 382 -6.95 -41.88 -12.01
CA GLY A 382 -7.56 -40.59 -11.66
C GLY A 382 -7.06 -39.44 -12.53
N LYS A 383 -6.97 -38.23 -11.97
CA LYS A 383 -6.42 -37.08 -12.70
C LYS A 383 -4.90 -37.04 -12.53
N ILE A 384 -4.18 -36.85 -13.63
CA ILE A 384 -2.72 -36.81 -13.66
C ILE A 384 -2.22 -35.52 -14.33
N LEU A 385 -1.00 -35.13 -14.01
CA LEU A 385 -0.22 -34.13 -14.74
C LEU A 385 0.90 -34.87 -15.49
N ARG A 386 0.96 -34.73 -16.82
CA ARG A 386 1.98 -35.36 -17.66
C ARG A 386 3.12 -34.39 -17.94
N PHE A 387 4.35 -34.84 -17.74
CA PHE A 387 5.56 -34.03 -17.92
C PHE A 387 6.10 -34.17 -19.35
N SER A 388 5.41 -33.56 -20.32
CA SER A 388 5.96 -33.39 -21.68
C SER A 388 7.13 -32.40 -21.69
N SER A 389 7.90 -32.35 -22.78
CA SER A 389 8.95 -31.33 -22.98
C SER A 389 8.40 -29.90 -22.85
N GLU A 390 7.22 -29.65 -23.39
CA GLU A 390 6.53 -28.35 -23.33
C GLU A 390 6.16 -27.96 -21.90
N ILE A 391 5.59 -28.90 -21.14
CA ILE A 391 5.23 -28.68 -19.73
C ILE A 391 6.49 -28.48 -18.88
N ARG A 392 7.57 -29.25 -19.12
CA ARG A 392 8.85 -29.05 -18.42
C ARG A 392 9.44 -27.67 -18.67
N ALA A 393 9.49 -27.24 -19.93
CA ALA A 393 9.94 -25.89 -20.28
C ALA A 393 9.05 -24.82 -19.65
N HIS A 394 7.74 -25.08 -19.55
CA HIS A 394 6.81 -24.19 -18.87
C HIS A 394 7.06 -24.11 -17.36
N ILE A 395 7.28 -25.23 -16.68
CA ILE A 395 7.65 -25.29 -15.26
C ILE A 395 8.92 -24.48 -14.99
N HIS A 396 9.93 -24.55 -15.86
CA HIS A 396 11.15 -23.73 -15.75
C HIS A 396 10.88 -22.22 -15.97
N ARG A 397 9.93 -21.85 -16.83
CA ARG A 397 9.51 -20.44 -16.96
C ARG A 397 8.79 -19.98 -15.70
N LEU A 398 7.87 -20.79 -15.17
CA LEU A 398 7.14 -20.48 -13.94
C LEU A 398 8.07 -20.37 -12.74
N ALA A 399 9.00 -21.31 -12.55
CA ALA A 399 9.99 -21.25 -11.48
C ALA A 399 10.79 -19.94 -11.51
N ARG A 400 11.19 -19.47 -12.71
CA ARG A 400 11.84 -18.17 -12.88
C ARG A 400 10.94 -16.99 -12.58
N GLN A 401 9.70 -17.00 -13.07
CA GLN A 401 8.73 -15.91 -12.82
C GLN A 401 8.39 -15.77 -11.33
N PHE A 402 8.34 -16.89 -10.61
CA PHE A 402 8.13 -16.91 -9.16
C PHE A 402 9.42 -16.63 -8.36
N GLY A 403 10.57 -16.51 -9.04
CA GLY A 403 11.87 -16.25 -8.41
C GLY A 403 12.37 -17.40 -7.54
N LEU A 404 12.04 -18.65 -7.88
CA LEU A 404 12.41 -19.82 -7.10
C LEU A 404 13.85 -20.26 -7.37
N THR A 405 14.63 -20.43 -6.31
CA THR A 405 15.99 -20.99 -6.36
C THR A 405 15.93 -22.49 -6.15
N LEU A 406 15.71 -23.25 -7.22
CA LEU A 406 15.55 -24.70 -7.18
C LEU A 406 16.83 -25.43 -7.58
N GLN A 407 17.02 -26.63 -7.05
CA GLN A 407 18.19 -27.46 -7.35
C GLN A 407 18.25 -27.79 -8.84
N GLN A 408 19.40 -27.56 -9.47
CA GLN A 408 19.60 -27.91 -10.87
C GLN A 408 19.71 -29.42 -11.04
N VAL A 409 19.08 -29.94 -12.10
CA VAL A 409 19.17 -31.35 -12.46
C VAL A 409 20.17 -31.52 -13.61
N HIS A 410 21.20 -32.34 -13.38
CA HIS A 410 22.23 -32.62 -14.37
C HIS A 410 21.61 -33.24 -15.63
N GLY A 411 22.00 -32.74 -16.81
CA GLY A 411 21.52 -33.25 -18.11
C GLY A 411 20.20 -32.64 -18.58
N CYS A 412 19.58 -31.73 -17.81
CA CYS A 412 18.41 -30.98 -18.26
C CYS A 412 18.84 -29.70 -19.00
N ALA A 413 18.46 -29.59 -20.27
CA ALA A 413 18.78 -28.43 -21.12
C ALA A 413 18.17 -27.12 -20.58
N ASP A 414 16.95 -27.18 -20.04
CA ASP A 414 16.26 -26.02 -19.48
C ASP A 414 16.91 -25.53 -18.18
N CYS A 415 17.37 -26.44 -17.31
CA CYS A 415 18.17 -26.10 -16.12
C CYS A 415 19.47 -25.38 -16.51
N ALA A 416 20.17 -25.87 -17.53
CA ALA A 416 21.41 -25.25 -18.01
C ALA A 416 21.17 -23.84 -18.61
N ALA A 417 20.02 -23.62 -19.26
CA ALA A 417 19.65 -22.33 -19.83
C ALA A 417 19.31 -21.27 -18.76
N MET A 418 18.80 -21.68 -17.58
CA MET A 418 18.57 -20.75 -16.46
C MET A 418 19.86 -20.10 -15.95
N LYS A 419 21.03 -20.73 -16.17
CA LYS A 419 22.35 -20.23 -15.74
C LYS A 419 22.80 -18.95 -16.48
N LYS A 420 22.29 -18.68 -17.68
CA LYS A 420 22.74 -17.56 -18.52
C LYS A 420 22.04 -16.23 -18.23
N LEU A 421 21.08 -16.21 -17.30
CA LEU A 421 20.15 -15.10 -17.07
C LEU A 421 19.99 -14.71 -15.60
N ALA A 422 20.75 -15.31 -14.68
CA ALA A 422 20.84 -14.80 -13.32
C ALA A 422 21.74 -13.54 -13.33
N PRO A 423 21.30 -12.40 -12.77
CA PRO A 423 22.14 -11.21 -12.67
C PRO A 423 23.38 -11.43 -11.82
#